data_AF-A0A974SWD4-F1
#
_entry.id   AF-A0A974SWD4-F1
#
_cell.length_a   1.000
_cell.length_b   1.000
_cell.length_c   1.000
_cell.angle_alpha   90.00
_cell.angle_beta   90.00
_cell.angle_gamma   90.00
#
_symmetry.space_group_name_H-M   'P 1'
#
loop_
_entity.id
_entity.type
_entity.pdbx_description
1 polymer ?
#
loop_
_entity_poly.entity_id
_entity_poly.type
_entity_poly.pdbx_seq_one_letter_code
_entity_poly.pdbx_strand_id
1 'polypeptide(L)'
;MMGKECKRCGYVRTAGDNAPEYECPKCGIVYAKVEDATRKEPEMPEAWRTEDAPRMVADTDVYRPSSPASVVAPASVRIVDIDMKFWSMVWFMVKWAIATIPAVIILIFVGFMVFGFVGGLSGSTHTPKSFPRTY
;
A
#
# COMPACT_ATOMS: atom_id res chain seq x y z
N MET A 1 12.50 50.46 3.66
CA MET A 1 12.78 49.92 2.31
C MET A 1 13.24 48.49 2.49
N MET A 2 12.31 47.53 2.56
CA MET A 2 12.65 46.12 2.77
C MET A 2 13.00 45.51 1.41
N GLY A 3 14.30 45.47 1.10
CA GLY A 3 14.79 44.76 -0.09
C GLY A 3 14.42 43.28 0.01
N LYS A 4 13.64 42.78 -0.94
CA LYS A 4 13.28 41.37 -1.01
C LYS A 4 14.54 40.51 -1.15
N GLU A 5 14.70 39.54 -0.26
CA GLU A 5 15.74 38.52 -0.38
C GLU A 5 15.34 37.52 -1.48
N CYS A 6 16.26 37.21 -2.39
CA CYS A 6 16.00 36.21 -3.40
C CYS A 6 16.10 34.81 -2.79
N LYS A 7 15.00 34.07 -2.68
CA LYS A 7 14.97 32.68 -2.16
C LYS A 7 15.77 31.66 -2.95
N ARG A 8 16.23 32.00 -4.17
CA ARG A 8 17.04 31.11 -5.02
C ARG A 8 18.55 31.32 -4.86
N CYS A 9 19.01 32.53 -4.53
CA CYS A 9 20.45 32.84 -4.48
C CYS A 9 20.90 33.64 -3.25
N GLY A 10 19.96 33.97 -2.35
CA GLY A 10 20.20 34.71 -1.12
C GLY A 10 20.61 36.17 -1.29
N TYR A 11 20.50 36.75 -2.49
CA TYR A 11 20.87 38.17 -2.72
C TYR A 11 19.83 39.12 -2.09
N VAL A 12 20.33 40.13 -1.37
CA VAL A 12 19.53 41.22 -0.80
C VAL A 12 19.71 42.44 -1.68
N ARG A 13 18.60 42.98 -2.22
CA ARG A 13 18.64 44.16 -3.09
C ARG A 13 19.11 45.39 -2.31
N THR A 14 20.02 46.14 -2.89
CA THR A 14 20.48 47.45 -2.41
C THR A 14 19.93 48.55 -3.32
N ALA A 15 19.88 49.80 -2.83
CA ALA A 15 19.26 50.91 -3.54
C ALA A 15 19.94 51.31 -4.88
N GLY A 16 21.07 50.68 -5.24
CA GLY A 16 21.84 50.94 -6.47
C GLY A 16 21.74 49.86 -7.55
N ASP A 17 20.85 48.87 -7.40
CA ASP A 17 20.75 47.77 -8.38
C ASP A 17 19.99 48.18 -9.65
N ASN A 18 20.67 48.11 -10.82
CA ASN A 18 20.14 48.53 -12.13
C ASN A 18 19.16 47.53 -12.80
N ALA A 19 18.84 46.41 -12.15
CA ALA A 19 17.90 45.42 -12.71
C ALA A 19 16.44 45.78 -12.38
N PRO A 20 15.47 45.48 -13.26
CA PRO A 20 14.07 45.78 -12.99
C PRO A 20 13.55 45.04 -11.74
N GLU A 21 12.56 45.64 -11.07
CA GLU A 21 12.04 45.19 -9.76
C GLU A 21 11.50 43.75 -9.80
N TYR A 22 11.02 43.28 -10.95
CA TYR A 22 10.44 41.94 -11.11
C TYR A 22 11.49 40.82 -11.28
N GLU A 23 12.78 41.17 -11.40
CA GLU A 23 13.85 40.23 -11.70
C GLU A 23 15.03 40.40 -10.72
N CYS A 24 15.63 39.29 -10.27
CA CYS A 24 16.79 39.36 -9.39
C CYS A 24 18.06 39.71 -10.18
N PRO A 25 18.82 40.77 -9.85
CA PRO A 25 20.04 41.17 -10.58
C PRO A 25 21.15 40.11 -10.55
N LYS A 26 21.17 39.24 -9.53
CA LYS A 26 22.23 38.25 -9.33
C LYS A 26 21.98 36.93 -10.06
N CYS A 27 20.72 36.51 -10.19
CA CYS A 27 20.38 35.19 -10.76
C CYS A 27 19.33 35.23 -11.88
N GLY A 28 18.77 36.40 -12.21
CA GLY A 28 17.83 36.59 -13.31
C GLY A 28 16.45 35.96 -13.08
N ILE A 29 16.11 35.53 -11.86
CA ILE A 29 14.80 34.92 -11.63
C ILE A 29 13.71 35.98 -11.57
N VAL A 30 12.63 35.73 -12.31
CA VAL A 30 11.39 36.49 -12.20
C VAL A 30 10.65 36.02 -10.95
N TYR A 31 10.39 36.92 -9.99
CA TYR A 31 9.79 36.55 -8.71
C TYR A 31 8.45 35.81 -8.88
N ALA A 32 7.64 36.20 -9.88
CA ALA A 32 6.37 35.54 -10.20
C ALA A 32 6.48 34.01 -10.40
N LYS A 33 7.62 33.50 -10.92
CA LYS A 33 7.83 32.06 -11.15
C LYS A 33 8.12 31.28 -9.86
N VAL A 34 8.58 31.96 -8.80
CA VAL A 34 8.95 31.33 -7.52
C VAL A 34 7.73 31.17 -6.63
N GLU A 35 6.81 32.13 -6.64
CA GLU A 35 5.57 32.11 -5.86
C GLU A 35 4.58 31.04 -6.39
N ASP A 36 4.58 30.81 -7.72
CA ASP A 36 3.79 29.76 -8.37
C ASP A 36 4.32 28.34 -8.10
N ALA A 37 5.64 28.18 -7.94
CA ALA A 37 6.25 26.90 -7.58
C ALA A 37 5.91 26.53 -6.13
N THR A 38 6.00 27.49 -5.21
CA THR A 38 5.62 27.31 -3.80
C THR A 38 4.12 27.02 -3.63
N ARG A 39 3.26 27.47 -4.56
CA ARG A 39 1.81 27.16 -4.55
C ARG A 39 1.47 25.79 -5.17
N LYS A 40 2.37 25.18 -5.96
CA LYS A 40 2.14 23.92 -6.70
C LYS A 40 2.97 22.73 -6.22
N GLU A 41 3.49 22.78 -5.01
CA GLU A 41 3.93 21.57 -4.30
C GLU A 41 2.78 21.09 -3.40
N PRO A 42 1.80 20.31 -3.90
CA PRO A 42 1.18 19.34 -3.04
C PRO A 42 2.24 18.27 -2.75
N GLU A 43 2.85 18.35 -1.57
CA GLU A 43 3.09 17.20 -0.69
C GLU A 43 2.97 15.84 -1.40
N MET A 44 4.01 15.45 -2.15
CA MET A 44 4.09 14.11 -2.75
C MET A 44 4.50 13.15 -1.63
N PRO A 45 3.63 12.25 -1.17
CA PRO A 45 3.90 11.46 0.01
C PRO A 45 4.98 10.42 -0.29
N GLU A 46 5.85 10.28 0.69
CA GLU A 46 7.07 9.46 0.75
C GLU A 46 6.79 7.94 0.73
N ALA A 47 5.58 7.54 0.34
CA ALA A 47 5.03 6.19 0.38
C ALA A 47 5.54 5.24 -0.73
N TRP A 48 6.59 5.62 -1.45
CA TRP A 48 7.28 4.77 -2.45
C TRP A 48 8.75 4.53 -2.13
N ARG A 49 9.23 4.85 -0.91
CA ARG A 49 10.59 4.46 -0.49
C ARG A 49 10.56 3.04 0.05
N THR A 50 10.86 2.14 -0.87
CA THR A 50 11.14 0.71 -0.72
C THR A 50 12.14 0.40 0.40
N GLU A 51 11.66 0.06 1.60
CA GLU A 51 12.48 -0.54 2.68
C GLU A 51 11.79 -1.73 3.38
N ASP A 52 10.71 -2.26 2.80
CA ASP A 52 10.03 -3.47 3.26
C ASP A 52 10.73 -4.74 2.75
N ALA A 53 11.75 -5.21 3.46
CA ALA A 53 12.04 -6.64 3.69
C ALA A 53 13.23 -6.83 4.66
N PRO A 54 13.23 -7.88 5.51
CA PRO A 54 12.38 -8.05 6.69
C PRO A 54 13.24 -8.22 7.96
N ARG A 55 12.67 -7.98 9.15
CA ARG A 55 12.95 -8.82 10.33
C ARG A 55 11.83 -8.63 11.35
N MET A 56 11.13 -9.72 11.61
CA MET A 56 10.22 -9.85 12.73
C MET A 56 10.99 -9.53 14.02
N VAL A 57 10.62 -8.45 14.69
CA VAL A 57 10.93 -8.25 16.10
C VAL A 57 9.59 -8.06 16.80
N ALA A 58 9.21 -9.08 17.55
CA ALA A 58 8.16 -9.00 18.54
C ALA A 58 8.70 -8.21 19.73
N ASP A 59 8.15 -7.03 19.95
CA ASP A 59 8.34 -6.16 21.12
C ASP A 59 7.22 -5.12 20.99
N THR A 60 6.00 -5.40 21.47
CA THR A 60 5.56 -5.12 22.83
C THR A 60 6.47 -4.13 23.55
N ASP A 61 5.93 -2.94 23.70
CA ASP A 61 6.18 -1.99 24.79
C ASP A 61 6.91 -0.72 24.34
N VAL A 62 6.43 0.41 24.86
CA VAL A 62 7.08 1.73 24.81
C VAL A 62 6.84 2.56 23.54
N TYR A 63 5.77 3.36 23.56
CA TYR A 63 5.97 4.80 23.75
C TYR A 63 4.75 5.51 24.36
N ARG A 64 4.91 5.85 25.63
CA ARG A 64 4.14 6.79 26.43
C ARG A 64 4.55 8.22 26.02
N PRO A 65 3.64 9.12 25.60
CA PRO A 65 4.01 10.50 25.36
C PRO A 65 4.15 11.22 26.71
N SER A 66 5.38 11.41 27.18
CA SER A 66 5.67 12.37 28.24
C SER A 66 6.99 13.09 27.96
N SER A 67 6.95 14.04 27.02
CA SER A 67 7.87 15.18 27.02
C SER A 67 7.30 16.33 26.15
N PRO A 68 6.85 17.45 26.74
CA PRO A 68 6.33 18.59 26.00
C PRO A 68 7.47 19.58 25.68
N ALA A 69 8.36 19.23 24.75
CA ALA A 69 9.39 20.17 24.29
C ALA A 69 10.02 19.80 22.93
N SER A 70 9.21 19.56 21.90
CA SER A 70 9.60 19.91 20.52
C SER A 70 8.45 19.66 19.56
N VAL A 71 8.03 20.74 18.93
CA VAL A 71 7.12 20.79 17.79
C VAL A 71 7.62 19.86 16.69
N VAL A 72 6.93 18.73 16.47
CA VAL A 72 7.00 17.99 15.21
C VAL A 72 5.65 18.17 14.54
N ALA A 73 5.64 18.87 13.40
CA ALA A 73 4.44 19.15 12.62
C ALA A 73 3.73 17.84 12.26
N PRO A 74 2.38 17.82 12.20
CA PRO A 74 1.64 16.61 11.84
C PRO A 74 1.92 16.28 10.37
N ALA A 75 2.72 15.24 10.11
CA ALA A 75 2.71 14.60 8.79
C ALA A 75 1.32 13.99 8.60
N SER A 76 0.55 14.56 7.67
CA SER A 76 -0.81 14.15 7.33
C SER A 76 -0.80 12.77 6.67
N VAL A 77 -0.89 11.72 7.49
CA VAL A 77 -1.09 10.36 6.99
C VAL A 77 -2.56 10.19 6.64
N ARG A 78 -2.94 10.50 5.39
CA ARG A 78 -4.17 9.96 4.80
C ARG A 78 -3.87 8.56 4.28
N ILE A 79 -4.20 7.56 5.10
CA ILE A 79 -4.48 6.23 4.57
C ILE A 79 -5.81 6.37 3.81
N VAL A 80 -5.71 6.76 2.53
CA VAL A 80 -6.83 6.59 1.62
C VAL A 80 -6.92 5.10 1.40
N ASP A 81 -7.94 4.47 1.99
CA ASP A 81 -8.35 3.13 1.61
C ASP A 81 -8.36 3.07 0.09
N ILE A 82 -7.48 2.23 -0.42
CA ILE A 82 -7.21 2.03 -1.84
C ILE A 82 -8.55 1.94 -2.58
N ASP A 83 -8.82 2.92 -3.45
CA ASP A 83 -9.93 2.88 -4.39
C ASP A 83 -9.74 1.72 -5.37
N MET A 84 -10.07 0.51 -4.92
CA MET A 84 -10.17 -0.66 -5.77
C MET A 84 -11.51 -0.59 -6.48
N LYS A 85 -11.50 0.14 -7.61
CA LYS A 85 -12.56 0.20 -8.63
C LYS A 85 -13.35 -1.12 -8.64
N PHE A 86 -14.67 -1.04 -8.39
CA PHE A 86 -15.58 -2.19 -8.17
C PHE A 86 -15.39 -3.34 -9.18
N TRP A 87 -15.10 -3.00 -10.43
CA TRP A 87 -14.84 -3.96 -11.50
C TRP A 87 -13.56 -4.80 -11.30
N SER A 88 -12.49 -4.24 -10.73
CA SER A 88 -11.28 -5.03 -10.39
C SER A 88 -11.57 -6.05 -9.30
N MET A 89 -12.43 -5.73 -8.33
CA MET A 89 -12.79 -6.65 -7.25
C MET A 89 -13.60 -7.83 -7.79
N VAL A 90 -14.59 -7.56 -8.65
CA VAL A 90 -15.44 -8.62 -9.23
C VAL A 90 -14.66 -9.51 -10.18
N TRP A 91 -13.80 -8.95 -11.02
CA TRP A 91 -13.03 -9.74 -11.98
C TRP A 91 -12.05 -10.68 -11.29
N PHE A 92 -11.51 -10.27 -10.15
CA PHE A 92 -10.72 -11.13 -9.27
C PHE A 92 -11.59 -12.27 -8.74
N MET A 93 -12.71 -11.97 -8.08
CA MET A 93 -13.66 -12.98 -7.57
C MET A 93 -14.06 -14.03 -8.63
N VAL A 94 -14.39 -13.58 -9.84
CA VAL A 94 -14.77 -14.46 -10.96
C VAL A 94 -13.61 -15.34 -11.42
N LYS A 95 -12.38 -14.80 -11.48
CA LYS A 95 -11.20 -15.60 -11.83
C LYS A 95 -10.91 -16.70 -10.82
N TRP A 96 -11.01 -16.40 -9.52
CA TRP A 96 -10.84 -17.42 -8.48
C TRP A 96 -11.92 -18.49 -8.54
N ALA A 97 -13.18 -18.09 -8.76
CA ALA A 97 -14.28 -19.03 -8.90
C ALA A 97 -14.13 -19.95 -10.12
N ILE A 98 -13.65 -19.44 -11.26
CA ILE A 98 -13.43 -20.27 -12.45
C ILE A 98 -12.22 -21.18 -12.27
N ALA A 99 -11.18 -20.74 -11.55
CA ALA A 99 -9.99 -21.54 -11.27
C ALA A 99 -10.25 -22.75 -10.36
N THR A 100 -11.27 -22.69 -9.48
CA THR A 100 -11.60 -23.83 -8.59
C THR A 100 -12.31 -24.97 -9.32
N ILE A 101 -13.01 -24.71 -10.43
CA ILE A 101 -13.73 -25.73 -11.21
C ILE A 101 -12.78 -26.86 -11.68
N PRO A 102 -11.67 -26.60 -12.38
CA PRO A 102 -10.74 -27.66 -12.77
C PRO A 102 -10.07 -28.32 -11.56
N ALA A 103 -9.77 -27.57 -10.50
CA ALA A 103 -9.17 -28.12 -9.29
C ALA A 103 -10.08 -29.14 -8.58
N VAL A 104 -11.39 -28.86 -8.49
CA VAL A 104 -12.37 -29.78 -7.90
C VAL A 104 -12.54 -31.03 -8.74
N ILE A 105 -12.56 -30.93 -10.07
CA ILE A 105 -12.62 -32.11 -10.97
C ILE A 105 -11.42 -33.03 -10.72
N ILE A 106 -10.20 -32.46 -10.65
CA ILE A 106 -8.99 -33.23 -10.37
C ILE A 106 -9.04 -33.84 -8.97
N LEU A 107 -9.48 -33.10 -7.96
CA LEU A 107 -9.65 -33.62 -6.60
C LEU A 107 -10.65 -34.79 -6.54
N ILE A 108 -11.75 -34.72 -7.28
CA ILE A 108 -12.72 -35.81 -7.37
C ILE A 108 -12.04 -37.04 -7.99
N PHE A 109 -11.32 -36.90 -9.10
CA PHE A 109 -10.63 -38.02 -9.75
C PHE A 109 -9.57 -38.67 -8.87
N VAL A 110 -8.70 -37.86 -8.28
CA VAL A 110 -7.66 -38.35 -7.36
C VAL A 110 -8.29 -38.95 -6.11
N GLY A 111 -9.33 -38.33 -5.57
CA GLY A 111 -10.12 -38.86 -4.47
C GLY A 111 -10.70 -40.23 -4.81
N PHE A 112 -11.41 -40.39 -5.92
CA PHE A 112 -11.94 -41.68 -6.35
C PHE A 112 -10.85 -42.73 -6.57
N MET A 113 -9.69 -42.34 -7.11
CA MET A 113 -8.57 -43.25 -7.29
C MET A 113 -8.01 -43.72 -5.93
N VAL A 114 -7.80 -42.80 -4.97
CA VAL A 114 -7.27 -43.11 -3.65
C VAL A 114 -8.29 -43.85 -2.79
N PHE A 115 -9.51 -43.33 -2.65
CA PHE A 115 -10.59 -43.96 -1.89
C PHE A 115 -11.09 -45.26 -2.53
N GLY A 116 -11.09 -45.36 -3.86
CA GLY A 116 -11.42 -46.59 -4.57
C GLY A 116 -10.33 -47.66 -4.43
N PHE A 117 -9.06 -47.28 -4.45
CA PHE A 117 -7.95 -48.21 -4.27
C PHE A 117 -7.81 -48.66 -2.80
N VAL A 118 -7.74 -47.70 -1.88
CA VAL A 118 -7.63 -47.96 -0.43
C VAL A 118 -8.92 -48.58 0.12
N GLY A 119 -10.09 -48.06 -0.25
CA GLY A 119 -11.39 -48.60 0.14
C GLY A 119 -11.75 -49.91 -0.57
N GLY A 120 -11.24 -50.15 -1.78
CA GLY A 120 -11.39 -51.45 -2.47
C GLY A 120 -10.58 -52.57 -1.80
N LEU A 121 -9.36 -52.26 -1.34
CA LEU A 121 -8.54 -53.17 -0.55
C LEU A 121 -9.02 -53.31 0.90
N SER A 122 -9.57 -52.25 1.50
CA SER A 122 -10.02 -52.21 2.90
C SER A 122 -11.50 -52.56 3.13
N GLY A 123 -12.33 -52.54 2.09
CA GLY A 123 -13.80 -52.72 2.17
C GLY A 123 -14.30 -54.15 2.01
N SER A 124 -13.41 -55.12 1.76
CA SER A 124 -13.76 -56.54 1.64
C SER A 124 -13.88 -57.27 2.99
N THR A 125 -13.67 -56.58 4.11
CA THR A 125 -13.93 -57.11 5.46
C THR A 125 -14.88 -56.17 6.19
N HIS A 126 -16.02 -56.72 6.62
CA HIS A 126 -17.14 -56.07 7.32
C HIS A 126 -18.28 -55.56 6.42
N THR A 127 -18.87 -56.47 5.65
CA THR A 127 -20.34 -56.56 5.62
C THR A 127 -20.82 -56.95 7.03
N PRO A 128 -21.53 -56.09 7.78
CA PRO A 128 -22.34 -56.56 8.89
C PRO A 128 -23.51 -57.36 8.29
N LYS A 129 -23.26 -58.66 8.12
CA LYS A 129 -24.29 -59.68 7.99
C LYS A 129 -25.09 -59.74 9.31
N SER A 130 -26.23 -59.07 9.35
CA SER A 130 -27.27 -59.39 10.34
C SER A 130 -28.67 -59.23 9.75
N PHE A 131 -29.07 -60.20 8.95
CA PHE A 131 -30.42 -60.80 9.05
C PHE A 131 -30.34 -61.95 10.06
N PRO A 132 -31.43 -62.49 10.67
CA PRO A 132 -32.86 -62.16 10.56
C PRO A 132 -33.58 -62.05 11.95
N ARG A 133 -34.84 -61.59 12.01
CA ARG A 133 -36.03 -62.34 12.54
C ARG A 133 -37.26 -61.42 12.78
N THR A 134 -38.37 -61.79 12.13
CA THR A 134 -39.77 -61.88 12.62
C THR A 134 -40.28 -60.84 13.62
N TYR A 135 -41.31 -60.08 13.23
CA TYR A 135 -42.70 -60.26 13.72
C TYR A 135 -43.66 -60.00 12.56
#